data_AF-A0A1E4ED92-F1
#
_entry.id   AF-A0A1E4ED92-F1
#
_cell.length_a   1.000
_cell.length_b   1.000
_cell.length_c   1.000
_cell.angle_alpha   90.00
_cell.angle_beta   90.00
_cell.angle_gamma   90.00
#
_symmetry.space_group_name_H-M   'P 1'
#
loop_
_entity.id
_entity.type
_entity.pdbx_description
1 polymer ?
#
loop_
_entity_poly.entity_id
_entity_poly.type
_entity_poly.pdbx_seq_one_letter_code
_entity_poly.pdbx_strand_id
1 'polypeptide(L)'
;MALYTNQTGKLKEVKEKPFKLEKDIQKVFEENLSDIMGLVLVKSEFTIKNKRIDTLAYDPQACAFIIIEYKRDKNISVVDQGFTYLSLMLENKADFIVEYNESLRQNMKREDVDWSQTRVAFVSTNFTENQVQATNFKDIAIELWEVKQFENDTIIINPIKKSNAAESIKPLTQNKEALKKVTEEIKVYTEEEHIQKTTELIAELYQKFRQGVLQLADEIEIKPKKMEIGFRKDSKVFTDICILKNSLKIWINLKKGKLDDPKQLAEDVSEKGHWGNGDYQIQVETDKDLEYIMSLIKQAIK
;
A
#
# COMPACT_ATOMS: atom_id res chain seq x y z
N MET A 1 -22.21 9.94 -8.90
CA MET A 1 -22.62 10.50 -7.60
C MET A 1 -22.78 12.00 -7.76
N ALA A 2 -23.86 12.58 -7.25
CA ALA A 2 -23.99 14.03 -7.17
C ALA A 2 -23.32 14.51 -5.86
N LEU A 3 -22.48 15.55 -5.95
CA LEU A 3 -21.81 16.17 -4.81
C LEU A 3 -22.53 17.48 -4.48
N TYR A 4 -22.74 17.78 -3.21
CA TYR A 4 -23.43 19.00 -2.78
C TYR A 4 -22.64 19.71 -1.68
N THR A 5 -22.61 21.04 -1.73
CA THR A 5 -22.29 21.86 -0.55
C THR A 5 -23.58 22.08 0.24
N ASN A 6 -23.52 21.91 1.56
CA ASN A 6 -24.64 22.15 2.45
C ASN A 6 -24.41 23.44 3.24
N GLN A 7 -25.03 24.53 2.79
CA GLN A 7 -25.02 25.79 3.52
C GLN A 7 -26.35 25.91 4.26
N THR A 8 -26.36 25.58 5.56
CA THR A 8 -27.53 25.73 6.45
C THR A 8 -28.79 24.97 5.98
N GLY A 9 -28.62 23.72 5.51
CA GLY A 9 -29.71 22.87 5.01
C GLY A 9 -30.10 23.12 3.55
N LYS A 10 -29.53 24.15 2.90
CA LYS A 10 -29.70 24.37 1.45
C LYS A 10 -28.57 23.68 0.70
N LEU A 11 -28.94 22.68 -0.08
CA LEU A 11 -28.00 21.94 -0.93
C LEU A 11 -27.75 22.71 -2.22
N LYS A 12 -26.47 22.93 -2.55
CA LYS A 12 -26.03 23.42 -3.85
C LYS A 12 -25.15 22.37 -4.50
N GLU A 13 -25.58 21.90 -5.67
CA GLU A 13 -24.84 20.91 -6.44
C GLU A 13 -23.46 21.46 -6.84
N VAL A 14 -22.45 20.62 -6.69
CA VAL A 14 -21.07 20.85 -7.08
C VAL A 14 -20.81 20.03 -8.32
N LYS A 15 -20.48 20.70 -9.42
CA LYS A 15 -20.20 20.03 -10.69
C LYS A 15 -18.76 19.56 -10.76
N GLU A 16 -18.57 18.45 -11.45
CA GLU A 16 -17.24 17.96 -11.82
C GLU A 16 -16.60 18.95 -12.81
N LYS A 17 -15.32 19.24 -12.60
CA LYS A 17 -14.49 20.10 -13.45
C LYS A 17 -13.35 19.25 -14.01
N PRO A 18 -13.49 18.56 -15.15
CA PRO A 18 -12.46 17.62 -15.61
C PRO A 18 -11.05 18.23 -15.69
N PHE A 19 -10.02 17.43 -15.40
CA PHE A 19 -8.63 17.83 -15.62
C PHE A 19 -8.40 18.09 -17.11
N LYS A 20 -7.65 19.16 -17.43
CA LYS A 20 -7.38 19.52 -18.83
C LYS A 20 -6.27 18.66 -19.39
N LEU A 21 -5.21 18.44 -18.62
CA LEU A 21 -4.01 17.70 -19.01
C LEU A 21 -3.69 16.59 -18.00
N GLU A 22 -3.07 15.50 -18.47
CA GLU A 22 -2.52 14.44 -17.60
C GLU A 22 -1.49 15.01 -16.63
N LYS A 23 -0.70 15.99 -17.09
CA LYS A 23 0.27 16.73 -16.27
C LYS A 23 -0.37 17.47 -15.08
N ASP A 24 -1.64 17.89 -15.20
CA ASP A 24 -2.34 18.54 -14.08
C ASP A 24 -2.61 17.53 -12.96
N ILE A 25 -2.96 16.28 -13.32
CA ILE A 25 -3.17 15.19 -12.37
C ILE A 25 -1.84 14.82 -11.72
N GLN A 26 -0.80 14.63 -12.55
CA GLN A 26 0.55 14.31 -12.08
C GLN A 26 1.04 15.31 -11.04
N LYS A 27 0.91 16.61 -11.32
CA LYS A 27 1.32 17.66 -10.40
C LYS A 27 0.63 17.55 -9.04
N VAL A 28 -0.69 17.32 -9.02
CA VAL A 28 -1.46 17.15 -7.77
C VAL A 28 -0.93 15.96 -6.97
N PHE A 29 -0.68 14.82 -7.61
CA PHE A 29 -0.17 13.64 -6.93
C PHE A 29 1.27 13.82 -6.45
N GLU A 30 2.18 14.31 -7.29
CA GLU A 30 3.59 14.51 -6.92
C GLU A 30 3.76 15.48 -5.74
N GLU A 31 2.95 16.54 -5.67
CA GLU A 31 2.96 17.51 -4.56
C GLU A 31 2.40 16.95 -3.25
N ASN A 32 1.59 15.89 -3.30
CA ASN A 32 0.85 15.34 -2.14
C ASN A 32 1.08 13.82 -1.95
N LEU A 33 2.15 13.28 -2.54
CA LEU A 33 2.33 11.84 -2.68
C LEU A 33 2.46 11.11 -1.34
N SER A 34 3.08 11.80 -0.37
CA SER A 34 3.23 11.29 0.99
C SER A 34 1.90 11.12 1.69
N ASP A 35 0.98 12.08 1.54
CA ASP A 35 -0.32 12.03 2.20
C ASP A 35 -1.29 11.07 1.48
N ILE A 36 -1.31 11.11 0.14
CA ILE A 36 -2.25 10.29 -0.67
C ILE A 36 -1.86 8.81 -0.66
N MET A 37 -0.57 8.51 -0.82
CA MET A 37 -0.11 7.14 -1.08
C MET A 37 0.92 6.63 -0.05
N GLY A 38 1.42 7.50 0.84
CA GLY A 38 2.48 7.13 1.78
C GLY A 38 3.87 7.05 1.14
N LEU A 39 4.07 7.66 -0.03
CA LEU A 39 5.28 7.51 -0.83
C LEU A 39 6.15 8.76 -0.82
N VAL A 40 7.43 8.56 -1.11
CA VAL A 40 8.41 9.62 -1.34
C VAL A 40 8.62 9.77 -2.83
N LEU A 41 8.42 10.97 -3.37
CA LEU A 41 8.75 11.29 -4.75
C LEU A 41 10.26 11.13 -4.97
N VAL A 42 10.67 10.29 -5.92
CA VAL A 42 12.08 10.15 -6.31
C VAL A 42 12.38 11.06 -7.49
N LYS A 43 11.63 10.89 -8.59
CA LYS A 43 11.87 11.67 -9.81
C LYS A 43 10.61 11.80 -10.66
N SER A 44 10.31 13.03 -11.04
CA SER A 44 9.30 13.34 -12.06
C SER A 44 9.93 13.12 -13.45
N GLU A 45 9.18 12.51 -14.35
CA GLU A 45 9.55 12.29 -15.75
C GLU A 45 10.85 11.50 -15.93
N PHE A 46 11.02 10.48 -15.09
CA PHE A 46 12.20 9.63 -15.08
C PHE A 46 12.34 8.89 -16.41
N THR A 47 13.48 9.05 -17.07
CA THR A 47 13.75 8.40 -18.34
C THR A 47 14.81 7.33 -18.14
N ILE A 48 14.48 6.11 -18.55
CA ILE A 48 15.39 4.98 -18.52
C ILE A 48 15.38 4.28 -19.88
N LYS A 49 16.56 4.15 -20.48
CA LYS A 49 16.75 3.73 -21.87
C LYS A 49 15.94 4.62 -22.82
N ASN A 50 14.90 4.07 -23.44
CA ASN A 50 13.99 4.74 -24.37
C ASN A 50 12.57 4.88 -23.82
N LYS A 51 12.39 4.66 -22.52
CA LYS A 51 11.09 4.78 -21.85
C LYS A 51 11.11 5.92 -20.86
N ARG A 52 10.04 6.70 -20.90
CA ARG A 52 9.74 7.75 -19.94
C ARG A 52 8.65 7.23 -19.01
N ILE A 53 8.89 7.40 -17.72
CA ILE A 53 7.97 7.10 -16.63
C ILE A 53 7.49 8.45 -16.10
N ASP A 54 6.18 8.62 -15.93
CA ASP A 54 5.63 9.90 -15.47
C ASP A 54 6.15 10.24 -14.06
N THR A 55 6.03 9.32 -13.10
CA THR A 55 6.58 9.50 -11.75
C THR A 55 7.24 8.22 -11.24
N LEU A 56 8.50 8.33 -10.81
CA LEU A 56 9.17 7.36 -9.98
C LEU A 56 9.05 7.76 -8.51
N ALA A 57 8.58 6.85 -7.67
CA ALA A 57 8.45 7.02 -6.23
C ALA A 57 9.04 5.84 -5.46
N TYR A 58 9.28 6.03 -4.17
CA TYR A 58 9.73 5.01 -3.24
C TYR A 58 8.75 4.88 -2.09
N ASP A 59 8.44 3.64 -1.71
CA ASP A 59 7.62 3.27 -0.56
C ASP A 59 8.54 2.94 0.62
N PRO A 60 8.64 3.81 1.65
CA PRO A 60 9.49 3.55 2.80
C PRO A 60 8.98 2.39 3.66
N GLN A 61 7.68 2.06 3.62
CA GLN A 61 7.09 0.98 4.43
C GLN A 61 7.31 -0.39 3.79
N ALA A 62 7.31 -0.45 2.47
CA ALA A 62 7.58 -1.68 1.70
C ALA A 62 9.06 -1.81 1.31
N CYS A 63 9.85 -0.78 1.54
CA CYS A 63 11.23 -0.65 1.07
C CYS A 63 11.36 -0.89 -0.45
N ALA A 64 10.42 -0.40 -1.25
CA ALA A 64 10.29 -0.77 -2.67
C ALA A 64 9.97 0.42 -3.58
N PHE A 65 10.32 0.29 -4.86
CA PHE A 65 10.01 1.31 -5.86
C PHE A 65 8.58 1.18 -6.39
N ILE A 66 8.02 2.31 -6.80
CA ILE A 66 6.72 2.39 -7.45
C ILE A 66 6.81 3.29 -8.67
N ILE A 67 6.27 2.80 -9.78
CA ILE A 67 6.02 3.62 -10.97
C ILE A 67 4.57 4.06 -10.95
N ILE A 68 4.33 5.35 -11.14
CA ILE A 68 2.98 5.92 -11.26
C ILE A 68 2.82 6.50 -12.66
N GLU A 69 1.74 6.11 -13.31
CA GLU A 69 1.39 6.50 -14.68
C GLU A 69 0.04 7.19 -14.70
N TYR A 70 -0.02 8.39 -15.27
CA TYR A 70 -1.23 9.20 -15.33
C TYR A 70 -1.87 9.06 -16.69
N LYS A 71 -3.19 8.87 -16.71
CA LYS A 71 -3.97 8.73 -17.94
C LYS A 71 -5.23 9.58 -17.88
N ARG A 72 -5.61 10.17 -19.00
CA ARG A 72 -6.94 10.80 -19.15
C ARG A 72 -7.91 9.91 -19.94
N ASP A 73 -7.38 9.11 -20.87
CA ASP A 73 -8.16 8.35 -21.84
C ASP A 73 -8.36 6.87 -21.46
N LYS A 74 -9.43 6.26 -21.97
CA LYS A 74 -9.92 4.92 -21.59
C LYS A 74 -9.33 3.73 -22.38
N ASN A 75 -8.46 3.99 -23.36
CA ASN A 75 -8.16 3.01 -24.43
C ASN A 75 -6.86 2.20 -24.25
N ILE A 76 -6.35 2.07 -23.03
CA ILE A 76 -5.04 1.46 -22.77
C ILE A 76 -5.19 0.12 -22.05
N SER A 77 -4.41 -0.88 -22.52
CA SER A 77 -4.20 -2.13 -21.78
C SER A 77 -3.33 -1.86 -20.56
N VAL A 78 -3.98 -1.54 -19.44
CA VAL A 78 -3.35 -1.27 -18.14
C VAL A 78 -2.47 -2.45 -17.71
N VAL A 79 -2.93 -3.68 -17.99
CA VAL A 79 -2.19 -4.90 -17.63
C VAL A 79 -0.87 -5.00 -18.40
N ASP A 80 -0.90 -4.89 -19.73
CA ASP A 80 0.32 -5.04 -20.55
C ASP A 80 1.33 -3.92 -20.24
N GLN A 81 0.87 -2.68 -20.05
CA GLN A 81 1.73 -1.58 -19.64
C GLN A 81 2.29 -1.80 -18.24
N GLY A 82 1.46 -2.22 -17.28
CA GLY A 82 1.93 -2.48 -15.92
C GLY A 82 3.01 -3.55 -15.89
N PHE A 83 2.82 -4.68 -16.59
CA PHE A 83 3.87 -5.69 -16.71
C PHE A 83 5.13 -5.16 -17.39
N THR A 84 4.98 -4.31 -18.40
CA THR A 84 6.10 -3.67 -19.07
C THR A 84 6.93 -2.81 -18.10
N TYR A 85 6.29 -2.05 -17.22
CA TYR A 85 6.98 -1.25 -16.20
C TYR A 85 7.57 -2.11 -15.07
N LEU A 86 6.89 -3.17 -14.66
CA LEU A 86 7.42 -4.13 -13.69
C LEU A 86 8.69 -4.82 -14.22
N SER A 87 8.67 -5.32 -15.46
CA SER A 87 9.88 -5.85 -16.12
C SER A 87 10.99 -4.80 -16.21
N LEU A 88 10.66 -3.56 -16.55
CA LEU A 88 11.62 -2.46 -16.63
C LEU A 88 12.33 -2.23 -15.29
N MET A 89 11.61 -2.27 -14.16
CA MET A 89 12.23 -2.15 -12.83
C MET A 89 13.14 -3.33 -12.51
N LEU A 90 12.68 -4.56 -12.75
CA LEU A 90 13.45 -5.77 -12.42
C LEU A 90 14.72 -5.94 -13.28
N GLU A 91 14.67 -5.53 -14.54
CA GLU A 91 15.81 -5.62 -15.46
C GLU A 91 16.86 -4.53 -15.25
N ASN A 92 16.50 -3.43 -14.59
CA ASN A 92 17.34 -2.23 -14.48
C ASN A 92 17.50 -1.74 -13.04
N LYS A 93 17.51 -2.67 -12.07
CA LYS A 93 17.56 -2.39 -10.62
C LYS A 93 18.62 -1.35 -10.21
N ALA A 94 19.78 -1.36 -10.87
CA ALA A 94 20.87 -0.43 -10.56
C ALA A 94 20.51 1.02 -10.90
N ASP A 95 19.89 1.28 -12.05
CA ASP A 95 19.53 2.63 -12.49
C ASP A 95 18.52 3.29 -11.55
N PHE A 96 17.54 2.52 -11.04
CA PHE A 96 16.56 3.01 -10.07
C PHE A 96 17.21 3.38 -8.73
N ILE A 97 18.18 2.59 -8.25
CA ILE A 97 18.93 2.90 -7.02
C ILE A 97 19.80 4.14 -7.22
N VAL A 98 20.46 4.27 -8.38
CA VAL A 98 21.25 5.46 -8.72
C VAL A 98 20.37 6.70 -8.72
N GLU A 99 19.23 6.66 -9.42
CA GLU A 99 18.30 7.79 -9.47
C GLU A 99 17.76 8.16 -8.08
N TYR A 100 17.44 7.17 -7.24
CA TYR A 100 17.06 7.40 -5.84
C TYR A 100 18.14 8.14 -5.06
N ASN A 101 19.38 7.65 -5.12
CA ASN A 101 20.49 8.23 -4.38
C ASN A 101 20.81 9.65 -4.86
N GLU A 102 20.79 9.89 -6.17
CA GLU A 102 21.06 11.20 -6.76
C GLU A 102 19.96 12.22 -6.44
N SER A 103 18.69 11.84 -6.63
CA SER A 103 17.57 12.76 -6.43
C SER A 103 17.29 13.05 -4.95
N LEU A 104 17.45 12.06 -4.06
CA LEU A 104 17.17 12.22 -2.63
C LEU A 104 18.41 12.43 -1.76
N ARG A 105 19.60 12.42 -2.35
CA ARG A 105 20.90 12.56 -1.65
C ARG A 105 21.06 11.52 -0.53
N GLN A 106 20.72 10.28 -0.84
CA GLN A 106 20.80 9.13 0.06
C GLN A 106 21.90 8.15 -0.41
N ASN A 107 22.11 7.07 0.36
CA ASN A 107 23.06 6.01 0.03
C ASN A 107 22.43 4.62 0.21
N MET A 108 21.31 4.40 -0.48
CA MET A 108 20.62 3.13 -0.57
C MET A 108 21.49 2.10 -1.28
N LYS A 109 21.56 0.91 -0.70
CA LYS A 109 22.22 -0.27 -1.28
C LYS A 109 21.19 -1.20 -1.90
N ARG A 110 21.67 -2.22 -2.60
CA ARG A 110 20.82 -3.19 -3.31
C ARG A 110 20.00 -4.03 -2.35
N GLU A 111 20.60 -4.39 -1.22
CA GLU A 111 20.00 -5.16 -0.13
C GLU A 111 18.93 -4.39 0.65
N ASP A 112 18.90 -3.06 0.54
CA ASP A 112 17.92 -2.20 1.20
C ASP A 112 16.59 -2.12 0.43
N VAL A 113 16.55 -2.70 -0.78
CA VAL A 113 15.37 -2.66 -1.67
C VAL A 113 14.70 -4.03 -1.75
N ASP A 114 13.44 -4.10 -1.33
CA ASP A 114 12.60 -5.28 -1.55
C ASP A 114 11.93 -5.21 -2.93
N TRP A 115 12.63 -5.71 -3.94
CA TRP A 115 12.13 -5.81 -5.31
C TRP A 115 10.87 -6.67 -5.45
N SER A 116 10.59 -7.55 -4.50
CA SER A 116 9.38 -8.37 -4.54
C SER A 116 8.12 -7.54 -4.24
N GLN A 117 8.28 -6.38 -3.60
CA GLN A 117 7.18 -5.48 -3.22
C GLN A 117 7.02 -4.29 -4.18
N THR A 118 7.81 -4.25 -5.25
CA THR A 118 7.70 -3.25 -6.31
C THR A 118 6.35 -3.36 -7.03
N ARG A 119 5.73 -2.21 -7.34
CA ARG A 119 4.40 -2.14 -7.96
C ARG A 119 4.24 -0.99 -8.94
N VAL A 120 3.15 -1.01 -9.70
CA VAL A 120 2.77 0.06 -10.64
C VAL A 120 1.40 0.59 -10.25
N ALA A 121 1.23 1.90 -10.21
CA ALA A 121 -0.06 2.54 -10.03
C ALA A 121 -0.47 3.28 -11.31
N PHE A 122 -1.70 3.06 -11.76
CA PHE A 122 -2.31 3.89 -12.80
C PHE A 122 -3.30 4.85 -12.15
N VAL A 123 -3.14 6.13 -12.45
CA VAL A 123 -4.02 7.20 -11.97
C VAL A 123 -4.81 7.75 -13.15
N SER A 124 -6.13 7.71 -13.08
CA SER A 124 -6.99 8.19 -14.17
C SER A 124 -8.27 8.84 -13.66
N THR A 125 -8.92 9.63 -14.50
CA THR A 125 -10.25 10.17 -14.17
C THR A 125 -11.35 9.11 -14.13
N ASN A 126 -11.14 8.00 -14.83
CA ASN A 126 -12.06 6.87 -14.87
C ASN A 126 -11.37 5.63 -15.47
N PHE A 127 -11.77 4.44 -15.01
CA PHE A 127 -11.46 3.17 -15.68
C PHE A 127 -12.70 2.52 -16.30
N THR A 128 -12.52 1.74 -17.37
CA THR A 128 -13.58 0.88 -17.90
C THR A 128 -13.72 -0.37 -17.04
N GLU A 129 -14.91 -0.98 -17.02
CA GLU A 129 -15.12 -2.24 -16.31
C GLU A 129 -14.12 -3.33 -16.74
N ASN A 130 -13.80 -3.39 -18.04
CA ASN A 130 -12.82 -4.32 -18.58
C ASN A 130 -11.41 -4.07 -18.00
N GLN A 131 -10.99 -2.82 -17.83
CA GLN A 131 -9.69 -2.50 -17.22
C GLN A 131 -9.66 -2.87 -15.73
N VAL A 132 -10.74 -2.56 -15.00
CA VAL A 132 -10.88 -2.94 -13.60
C VAL A 132 -10.80 -4.46 -13.45
N GLN A 133 -11.60 -5.20 -14.22
CA GLN A 133 -11.61 -6.66 -14.21
C GLN A 133 -10.26 -7.26 -14.63
N ALA A 134 -9.59 -6.70 -15.63
CA ALA A 134 -8.28 -7.19 -16.08
C ALA A 134 -7.19 -7.02 -15.02
N THR A 135 -7.35 -6.10 -14.07
CA THR A 135 -6.44 -5.93 -12.92
C THR A 135 -6.90 -6.64 -11.64
N ASN A 136 -8.08 -7.27 -11.67
CA ASN A 136 -8.71 -7.89 -10.52
C ASN A 136 -8.14 -9.30 -10.22
N PHE A 137 -6.83 -9.40 -10.12
CA PHE A 137 -6.10 -10.61 -9.73
C PHE A 137 -5.40 -10.39 -8.39
N LYS A 138 -5.52 -11.33 -7.46
CA LYS A 138 -4.98 -11.15 -6.10
C LYS A 138 -3.45 -11.00 -6.07
N ASP A 139 -2.76 -11.55 -7.06
CA ASP A 139 -1.29 -11.64 -7.16
C ASP A 139 -0.66 -10.75 -8.24
N ILE A 140 -1.39 -9.74 -8.74
CA ILE A 140 -0.83 -8.70 -9.63
C ILE A 140 -0.42 -7.45 -8.85
N ALA A 141 0.79 -6.93 -9.06
CA ALA A 141 1.27 -5.70 -8.42
C ALA A 141 0.93 -4.44 -9.24
N ILE A 142 -0.32 -4.36 -9.70
CA ILE A 142 -0.88 -3.21 -10.41
C ILE A 142 -2.03 -2.63 -9.58
N GLU A 143 -1.97 -1.34 -9.33
CA GLU A 143 -2.98 -0.56 -8.62
C GLU A 143 -3.70 0.39 -9.58
N LEU A 144 -4.98 0.63 -9.33
CA LEU A 144 -5.78 1.61 -10.05
C LEU A 144 -6.30 2.67 -9.07
N TRP A 145 -6.14 3.94 -9.42
CA TRP A 145 -6.55 5.08 -8.62
C TRP A 145 -7.39 6.03 -9.47
N GLU A 146 -8.65 6.22 -9.11
CA GLU A 146 -9.52 7.17 -9.77
C GLU A 146 -9.45 8.55 -9.13
N VAL A 147 -9.34 9.60 -9.93
CA VAL A 147 -9.27 10.98 -9.45
C VAL A 147 -10.25 11.89 -10.16
N LYS A 148 -11.04 12.64 -9.38
CA LYS A 148 -12.00 13.62 -9.90
C LYS A 148 -11.82 14.94 -9.17
N GLN A 149 -11.84 16.05 -9.91
CA GLN A 149 -11.82 17.39 -9.33
C GLN A 149 -13.15 18.11 -9.61
N PHE A 150 -13.49 19.05 -8.74
CA PHE A 150 -14.78 19.73 -8.71
C PHE A 150 -14.62 21.25 -8.75
N GLU A 151 -15.70 21.97 -9.08
CA GLU A 151 -15.68 23.44 -9.22
C GLU A 151 -15.37 24.20 -7.92
N ASN A 152 -15.52 23.56 -6.76
CA ASN A 152 -15.27 24.13 -5.43
C ASN A 152 -13.89 23.75 -4.86
N ASP A 153 -12.91 23.51 -5.74
CA ASP A 153 -11.52 23.16 -5.40
C ASP A 153 -11.38 21.88 -4.55
N THR A 154 -12.38 20.99 -4.63
CA THR A 154 -12.34 19.66 -4.00
C THR A 154 -11.82 18.62 -5.01
N ILE A 155 -11.01 17.68 -4.52
CA ILE A 155 -10.57 16.50 -5.28
C ILE A 155 -10.98 15.25 -4.51
N ILE A 156 -11.55 14.29 -5.21
CA ILE A 156 -11.81 12.93 -4.71
C ILE A 156 -10.78 12.01 -5.36
N ILE A 157 -10.07 11.25 -4.53
CA ILE A 157 -9.14 10.21 -4.94
C ILE A 157 -9.67 8.88 -4.38
N ASN A 158 -9.87 7.90 -5.25
CA ASN A 158 -10.46 6.61 -4.92
C ASN A 158 -9.58 5.46 -5.42
N PRO A 159 -8.86 4.75 -4.53
CA PRO A 159 -8.18 3.52 -4.91
C PRO A 159 -9.23 2.43 -5.23
N ILE A 160 -9.14 1.84 -6.42
CA ILE A 160 -10.01 0.72 -6.79
C ILE A 160 -9.48 -0.54 -6.12
N LYS A 161 -10.22 -1.01 -5.11
CA LYS A 161 -9.91 -2.25 -4.39
C LYS A 161 -10.22 -3.46 -5.28
N LYS A 162 -9.36 -4.47 -5.18
CA LYS A 162 -9.62 -5.79 -5.76
C LYS A 162 -10.77 -6.47 -5.03
N SER A 163 -11.48 -7.32 -5.73
CA SER A 163 -12.51 -8.20 -5.16
C SER A 163 -11.87 -9.21 -4.20
N ASN A 164 -12.57 -9.52 -3.11
CA ASN A 164 -12.18 -10.63 -2.21
C ASN A 164 -12.18 -12.00 -2.94
N ALA A 165 -12.92 -12.11 -4.05
CA ALA A 165 -12.96 -13.30 -4.90
C ALA A 165 -11.96 -13.24 -6.08
N ALA A 166 -11.01 -12.31 -6.07
CA ALA A 166 -10.01 -12.19 -7.13
C ALA A 166 -9.18 -13.48 -7.26
N GLU A 167 -9.14 -14.02 -8.46
CA GLU A 167 -8.36 -15.21 -8.77
C GLU A 167 -6.86 -14.89 -8.90
N SER A 168 -6.03 -15.94 -9.00
CA SER A 168 -4.61 -15.79 -9.31
C SER A 168 -4.42 -15.60 -10.82
N ILE A 169 -3.52 -14.70 -11.22
CA ILE A 169 -3.15 -14.48 -12.63
C ILE A 169 -2.21 -15.57 -13.16
N LYS A 170 -1.57 -16.35 -12.29
CA LYS A 170 -0.58 -17.38 -12.66
C LYS A 170 -1.05 -18.32 -13.77
N PRO A 171 -2.29 -18.85 -13.79
CA PRO A 171 -2.75 -19.72 -14.88
C PRO A 171 -2.70 -19.02 -16.25
N LEU A 172 -2.91 -17.72 -16.31
CA LEU A 172 -2.93 -16.92 -17.55
C LEU A 172 -1.52 -16.51 -18.00
N THR A 173 -0.54 -16.46 -17.09
CA THR A 173 0.85 -16.08 -17.40
C THR A 173 1.75 -17.26 -17.73
N GLN A 174 1.32 -18.50 -17.49
CA GLN A 174 2.13 -19.72 -17.71
C GLN A 174 2.74 -19.83 -19.11
N ASN A 175 2.03 -19.35 -20.14
CA ASN A 175 2.46 -19.44 -21.53
C ASN A 175 3.29 -18.23 -22.01
N LYS A 176 3.56 -17.25 -21.13
CA LYS A 176 4.33 -16.03 -21.46
C LYS A 176 5.53 -15.92 -20.51
N GLU A 177 6.70 -16.39 -20.95
CA GLU A 177 7.92 -16.44 -20.14
C GLU A 177 8.28 -15.10 -19.47
N ALA A 178 8.15 -13.99 -20.20
CA ALA A 178 8.43 -12.65 -19.68
C ALA A 178 7.51 -12.29 -18.49
N LEU A 179 6.21 -12.62 -18.59
CA LEU A 179 5.26 -12.38 -17.50
C LEU A 179 5.51 -13.32 -16.32
N LYS A 180 5.87 -14.57 -16.61
CA LYS A 180 6.19 -15.56 -15.59
C LYS A 180 7.34 -15.10 -14.69
N LYS A 181 8.45 -14.60 -15.26
CA LYS A 181 9.59 -14.05 -14.50
C LYS A 181 9.15 -12.92 -13.56
N VAL A 182 8.34 -12.00 -14.06
CA VAL A 182 7.80 -10.90 -13.23
C VAL A 182 6.97 -11.44 -12.07
N THR A 183 6.05 -12.38 -12.31
CA THR A 183 5.20 -12.97 -11.25
C THR A 183 5.97 -13.89 -10.28
N GLU A 184 7.16 -14.35 -10.66
CA GLU A 184 8.04 -15.15 -9.81
C GLU A 184 8.89 -14.28 -8.87
N GLU A 185 9.34 -13.11 -9.33
CA GLU A 185 10.08 -12.16 -8.50
C GLU A 185 9.16 -11.32 -7.61
N ILE A 186 8.03 -10.87 -8.15
CA ILE A 186 7.07 -10.03 -7.43
C ILE A 186 6.11 -10.88 -6.61
N LYS A 187 5.88 -10.48 -5.37
CA LYS A 187 5.03 -11.18 -4.40
C LYS A 187 3.99 -10.24 -3.85
N VAL A 188 2.73 -10.58 -4.06
CA VAL A 188 1.61 -9.99 -3.32
C VAL A 188 1.19 -11.00 -2.27
N TYR A 189 1.30 -10.59 -1.00
CA TYR A 189 0.91 -11.41 0.13
C TYR A 189 -0.57 -11.25 0.43
N THR A 190 -1.17 -12.29 1.02
CA THR A 190 -2.58 -12.30 1.42
C THR A 190 -2.70 -12.70 2.89
N GLU A 191 -3.74 -12.24 3.58
CA GLU A 191 -3.97 -12.62 4.99
C GLU A 191 -4.11 -14.15 5.11
N GLU A 192 -4.78 -14.78 4.13
CA GLU A 192 -5.00 -16.22 4.09
C GLU A 192 -3.69 -17.01 4.07
N GLU A 193 -2.66 -16.52 3.38
CA GLU A 193 -1.34 -17.17 3.35
C GLU A 193 -0.63 -17.17 4.71
N HIS A 194 -0.92 -16.21 5.59
CA HIS A 194 -0.39 -16.22 6.96
C HIS A 194 -1.21 -17.16 7.85
N ILE A 195 -2.54 -17.12 7.71
CA ILE A 195 -3.46 -17.92 8.52
C ILE A 195 -3.26 -19.43 8.26
N GLN A 196 -3.03 -19.83 7.01
CA GLN A 196 -2.84 -21.24 6.63
C GLN A 196 -1.55 -21.87 7.20
N LYS A 197 -0.62 -21.07 7.72
CA LYS A 197 0.67 -21.53 8.25
C LYS A 197 0.68 -21.76 9.76
N THR A 198 -0.45 -21.53 10.44
CA THR A 198 -0.56 -21.64 11.90
C THR A 198 -1.61 -22.66 12.33
N THR A 199 -1.77 -22.82 13.65
CA THR A 199 -2.81 -23.68 14.24
C THR A 199 -4.17 -22.97 14.23
N GLU A 200 -5.26 -23.75 14.27
CA GLU A 200 -6.63 -23.22 14.32
C GLU A 200 -6.83 -22.24 15.50
N LEU A 201 -6.28 -22.57 16.68
CA LEU A 201 -6.31 -21.72 17.87
C LEU A 201 -5.66 -20.34 17.63
N ILE A 202 -4.50 -20.30 16.96
CA ILE A 202 -3.81 -19.03 16.69
C ILE A 202 -4.46 -18.27 15.54
N ALA A 203 -5.05 -18.97 14.57
CA ALA A 203 -5.87 -18.35 13.54
C ALA A 203 -7.10 -17.65 14.15
N GLU A 204 -7.80 -18.30 15.08
CA GLU A 204 -8.91 -17.69 15.82
C GLU A 204 -8.45 -16.51 16.67
N LEU A 205 -7.31 -16.63 17.35
CA LEU A 205 -6.72 -15.53 18.11
C LEU A 205 -6.43 -14.34 17.20
N TYR A 206 -5.83 -14.56 16.03
CA TYR A 206 -5.60 -13.51 15.04
C TYR A 206 -6.92 -12.84 14.63
N GLN A 207 -7.98 -13.60 14.37
CA GLN A 207 -9.28 -13.03 13.99
C GLN A 207 -9.85 -12.11 15.09
N LYS A 208 -9.71 -12.48 16.37
CA LYS A 208 -10.14 -11.62 17.49
C LYS A 208 -9.35 -10.31 17.53
N PHE A 209 -8.02 -10.38 17.43
CA PHE A 209 -7.18 -9.18 17.39
C PHE A 209 -7.45 -8.32 16.16
N ARG A 210 -7.56 -8.94 14.97
CA ARG A 210 -7.92 -8.29 13.71
C ARG A 210 -9.23 -7.53 13.84
N GLN A 211 -10.28 -8.17 14.36
CA GLN A 211 -11.57 -7.52 14.58
C GLN A 211 -11.47 -6.37 15.57
N GLY A 212 -10.76 -6.56 16.69
CA GLY A 212 -10.50 -5.51 17.67
C GLY A 212 -9.82 -4.29 17.04
N VAL A 213 -8.77 -4.50 16.24
CA VAL A 213 -8.05 -3.43 15.55
C VAL A 213 -8.97 -2.69 14.58
N LEU A 214 -9.74 -3.41 13.76
CA LEU A 214 -10.69 -2.82 12.81
C LEU A 214 -11.82 -2.03 13.48
N GLN A 215 -12.10 -2.25 14.76
CA GLN A 215 -13.10 -1.49 15.53
C GLN A 215 -12.54 -0.21 16.16
N LEU A 216 -11.22 0.01 16.11
CA LEU A 216 -10.61 1.18 16.74
C LEU A 216 -10.84 2.49 15.97
N ALA A 217 -10.98 2.41 14.64
CA ALA A 217 -11.25 3.54 13.76
C ALA A 217 -11.87 3.09 12.44
N ASP A 218 -12.55 4.01 11.77
CA ASP A 218 -13.05 3.79 10.41
C ASP A 218 -11.90 3.76 9.39
N GLU A 219 -12.16 3.13 8.25
CA GLU A 219 -11.28 3.12 7.07
C GLU A 219 -9.88 2.52 7.31
N ILE A 220 -9.73 1.63 8.29
CA ILE A 220 -8.49 0.87 8.48
C ILE A 220 -8.28 -0.08 7.31
N GLU A 221 -7.11 0.01 6.69
CA GLU A 221 -6.66 -0.89 5.64
C GLU A 221 -5.75 -1.97 6.20
N ILE A 222 -5.93 -3.20 5.71
CA ILE A 222 -5.05 -4.31 6.03
C ILE A 222 -4.06 -4.51 4.87
N LYS A 223 -2.77 -4.60 5.19
CA LYS A 223 -1.67 -4.74 4.24
C LYS A 223 -0.80 -5.94 4.63
N PRO A 224 -1.09 -7.14 4.12
CA PRO A 224 -0.23 -8.30 4.30
C PRO A 224 1.14 -8.07 3.64
N LYS A 225 2.20 -8.40 4.36
CA LYS A 225 3.60 -8.37 3.92
C LYS A 225 4.19 -9.77 4.08
N LYS A 226 5.50 -9.94 3.86
CA LYS A 226 6.12 -11.27 3.89
C LYS A 226 6.01 -11.98 5.23
N MET A 227 6.26 -11.28 6.34
CA MET A 227 6.33 -11.89 7.67
C MET A 227 5.18 -11.46 8.59
N GLU A 228 4.53 -10.35 8.27
CA GLU A 228 3.60 -9.64 9.13
C GLU A 228 2.44 -9.02 8.33
N ILE A 229 1.39 -8.65 9.04
CA ILE A 229 0.19 -8.00 8.50
C ILE A 229 0.10 -6.62 9.12
N GLY A 230 0.32 -5.58 8.32
CA GLY A 230 0.23 -4.18 8.74
C GLY A 230 -1.21 -3.67 8.72
N PHE A 231 -1.58 -2.89 9.73
CA PHE A 231 -2.84 -2.16 9.80
C PHE A 231 -2.55 -0.68 9.62
N ARG A 232 -3.19 -0.08 8.61
CA ARG A 232 -2.89 1.24 8.11
C ARG A 232 -4.10 2.14 8.17
N LYS A 233 -3.90 3.39 8.59
CA LYS A 233 -4.88 4.47 8.49
C LYS A 233 -4.19 5.71 7.92
N ASP A 234 -4.85 6.42 7.00
CA ASP A 234 -4.35 7.65 6.38
C ASP A 234 -2.89 7.51 5.89
N SER A 235 -2.63 6.44 5.13
CA SER A 235 -1.32 6.06 4.58
C SER A 235 -0.25 5.66 5.61
N LYS A 236 -0.55 5.64 6.91
CA LYS A 236 0.40 5.30 7.99
C LYS A 236 0.04 3.99 8.68
N VAL A 237 0.98 3.06 8.71
CA VAL A 237 0.83 1.82 9.49
C VAL A 237 0.94 2.17 10.97
N PHE A 238 -0.06 1.82 11.77
CA PHE A 238 -0.07 2.10 13.21
C PHE A 238 0.15 0.85 14.08
N THR A 239 -0.08 -0.34 13.53
CA THR A 239 0.27 -1.61 14.17
C THR A 239 0.53 -2.69 13.13
N ASP A 240 1.39 -3.65 13.48
CA ASP A 240 1.69 -4.83 12.67
C ASP A 240 1.44 -6.09 13.50
N ILE A 241 0.88 -7.13 12.89
CA ILE A 241 0.69 -8.45 13.52
C ILE A 241 1.43 -9.53 12.73
N CYS A 242 2.38 -10.19 13.35
CA CYS A 242 3.00 -11.42 12.83
C CYS A 242 2.34 -12.64 13.48
N ILE A 243 1.85 -13.54 12.63
CA ILE A 243 1.27 -14.81 13.04
C ILE A 243 2.41 -15.82 13.15
N LEU A 244 2.73 -16.25 14.37
CA LEU A 244 3.69 -17.31 14.63
C LEU A 244 2.97 -18.65 14.80
N LYS A 245 3.73 -19.73 14.99
CA LYS A 245 3.18 -21.10 15.14
C LYS A 245 2.25 -21.24 16.36
N ASN A 246 2.63 -20.62 17.48
CA ASN A 246 1.98 -20.78 18.78
C ASN A 246 1.59 -19.45 19.44
N SER A 247 1.77 -18.32 18.75
CA SER A 247 1.53 -16.99 19.33
C SER A 247 1.31 -15.97 18.23
N LEU A 248 0.83 -14.79 18.60
CA LEU A 248 0.94 -13.60 17.77
C LEU A 248 2.02 -12.70 18.34
N LYS A 249 2.70 -11.99 17.45
CA LYS A 249 3.59 -10.89 17.82
C LYS A 249 3.01 -9.62 17.23
N ILE A 250 2.74 -8.65 18.09
CA ILE A 250 2.08 -7.39 17.76
C ILE A 250 3.10 -6.28 17.97
N TRP A 251 3.32 -5.45 16.96
CA TRP A 251 4.10 -4.23 17.09
C TRP A 251 3.19 -3.01 17.09
N ILE A 252 3.46 -2.07 17.98
CA ILE A 252 2.75 -0.80 18.06
C ILE A 252 3.66 0.28 17.50
N ASN A 253 3.22 0.95 16.43
CA ASN A 253 4.05 1.90 15.69
C ASN A 253 4.12 3.27 16.38
N LEU A 254 4.77 3.27 17.54
CA LEU A 254 5.15 4.45 18.30
C LEU A 254 6.65 4.41 18.55
N LYS A 255 7.25 5.60 18.67
CA LYS A 255 8.65 5.74 19.05
C LYS A 255 8.85 5.51 20.55
N LYS A 256 10.01 5.00 20.93
CA LYS A 256 10.41 4.79 22.32
C LYS A 256 10.09 6.02 23.19
N GLY A 257 9.50 5.77 24.35
CA GLY A 257 9.02 6.78 25.29
C GLY A 257 7.68 7.42 24.94
N LYS A 258 6.96 6.96 23.90
CA LYS A 258 5.64 7.51 23.52
C LYS A 258 4.44 6.64 23.88
N LEU A 259 4.64 5.36 24.17
CA LEU A 259 3.57 4.48 24.61
C LEU A 259 3.35 4.62 26.13
N ASP A 260 2.11 4.89 26.53
CA ASP A 260 1.68 4.81 27.92
C ASP A 260 1.19 3.38 28.21
N ASP A 261 2.05 2.58 28.85
CA ASP A 261 1.82 1.16 29.17
C ASP A 261 2.03 0.90 30.67
N PRO A 262 1.04 1.23 31.53
CA PRO A 262 1.16 1.07 32.98
C PRO A 262 1.33 -0.38 33.44
N LYS A 263 0.85 -1.36 32.66
CA LYS A 263 1.03 -2.79 32.95
C LYS A 263 2.39 -3.33 32.48
N GLN A 264 3.18 -2.55 31.74
CA GLN A 264 4.48 -2.94 31.20
C GLN A 264 4.40 -4.25 30.38
N LEU A 265 3.34 -4.37 29.58
CA LEU A 265 3.10 -5.54 28.73
C LEU A 265 3.96 -5.50 27.45
N ALA A 266 4.33 -4.30 26.98
CA ALA A 266 5.12 -4.09 25.80
C ALA A 266 6.63 -4.09 26.11
N GLU A 267 7.37 -4.79 25.27
CA GLU A 267 8.83 -4.81 25.24
C GLU A 267 9.34 -3.72 24.29
N ASP A 268 10.34 -2.95 24.73
CA ASP A 268 11.11 -2.05 23.86
C ASP A 268 12.02 -2.87 22.92
N VAL A 269 11.80 -2.69 21.62
CA VAL A 269 12.56 -3.34 20.55
C VAL A 269 13.27 -2.33 19.65
N SER A 270 13.38 -1.05 20.03
CA SER A 270 13.96 0.01 19.19
C SER A 270 15.40 -0.24 18.73
N GLU A 271 16.14 -1.07 19.48
CA GLU A 271 17.54 -1.44 19.20
C GLU A 271 17.69 -2.90 18.70
N LYS A 272 16.56 -3.60 18.48
CA LYS A 272 16.53 -4.99 18.03
C LYS A 272 16.03 -5.06 16.59
N GLY A 273 16.54 -5.99 15.80
CA GLY A 273 15.96 -6.28 14.50
C GLY A 273 14.56 -6.88 14.64
N HIS A 274 13.55 -6.26 14.02
CA HIS A 274 12.18 -6.76 13.98
C HIS A 274 11.49 -6.41 12.66
N TRP A 275 10.38 -7.08 12.34
CA TRP A 275 9.65 -6.89 11.08
C TRP A 275 8.60 -5.78 11.14
N GLY A 276 8.04 -5.50 12.32
CA GLY A 276 7.08 -4.40 12.49
C GLY A 276 7.74 -3.02 12.36
N ASN A 277 6.93 -1.97 12.21
CA ASN A 277 7.45 -0.60 12.01
C ASN A 277 7.71 0.16 13.32
N GLY A 278 7.25 -0.39 14.45
CA GLY A 278 7.22 0.26 15.76
C GLY A 278 8.27 -0.21 16.76
N ASP A 279 8.58 0.66 17.73
CA ASP A 279 9.59 0.39 18.76
C ASP A 279 9.06 -0.48 19.91
N TYR A 280 7.78 -0.85 19.91
CA TYR A 280 7.12 -1.61 20.98
C TYR A 280 6.57 -2.94 20.46
N GLN A 281 6.85 -4.03 21.16
CA GLN A 281 6.44 -5.39 20.81
C GLN A 281 5.66 -6.05 21.96
N ILE A 282 4.56 -6.73 21.63
CA ILE A 282 3.79 -7.56 22.56
C ILE A 282 3.66 -8.95 21.96
N GLN A 283 3.94 -10.00 22.74
CA GLN A 283 3.70 -11.39 22.34
C GLN A 283 2.50 -11.94 23.10
N VAL A 284 1.53 -12.50 22.37
CA VAL A 284 0.29 -13.05 22.95
C VAL A 284 0.04 -14.48 22.50
N GLU A 285 -0.39 -15.30 23.44
CA GLU A 285 -0.78 -16.71 23.22
C GLU A 285 -2.28 -16.93 23.49
N THR A 286 -2.94 -15.93 24.10
CA THR A 286 -4.37 -15.95 24.45
C THR A 286 -4.98 -14.56 24.28
N ASP A 287 -6.30 -14.45 24.36
CA ASP A 287 -7.07 -13.20 24.27
C ASP A 287 -7.31 -12.51 25.64
N LYS A 288 -6.67 -12.99 26.71
CA LYS A 288 -6.87 -12.49 28.08
C LYS A 288 -6.66 -10.98 28.22
N ASP A 289 -5.66 -10.43 27.54
CA ASP A 289 -5.29 -9.01 27.61
C ASP A 289 -5.76 -8.22 26.36
N LEU A 290 -6.69 -8.77 25.58
CA LEU A 290 -7.14 -8.19 24.31
C LEU A 290 -7.57 -6.72 24.44
N GLU A 291 -8.48 -6.41 25.36
CA GLU A 291 -8.97 -5.04 25.58
C GLU A 291 -7.84 -4.07 25.95
N TYR A 292 -6.93 -4.53 26.79
CA TYR A 292 -5.79 -3.71 27.21
C TYR A 292 -4.85 -3.45 26.03
N ILE A 293 -4.52 -4.47 25.25
CA ILE A 293 -3.67 -4.31 24.06
C ILE A 293 -4.35 -3.41 23.02
N MET A 294 -5.67 -3.51 22.84
CA MET A 294 -6.41 -2.58 21.98
C MET A 294 -6.27 -1.12 22.46
N SER A 295 -6.29 -0.89 23.78
CA SER A 295 -6.06 0.45 24.34
C SER A 295 -4.66 0.99 24.05
N LEU A 296 -3.64 0.12 24.00
CA LEU A 296 -2.27 0.48 23.63
C LEU A 296 -2.16 0.79 22.13
N ILE A 297 -2.70 -0.08 21.27
CA ILE A 297 -2.72 0.11 19.81
C ILE A 297 -3.43 1.42 19.44
N LYS A 298 -4.54 1.75 20.13
CA LYS A 298 -5.30 2.98 19.89
C LYS A 298 -4.45 4.24 20.02
N GLN A 299 -3.43 4.25 20.88
CA GLN A 299 -2.52 5.40 21.04
C GLN A 299 -1.69 5.70 19.77
N ALA A 300 -1.50 4.69 18.90
CA ALA A 300 -0.77 4.82 17.64
C ALA A 300 -1.64 5.30 16.47
N ILE A 301 -2.97 5.28 16.63
CA ILE A 301 -3.91 5.79 15.63
C ILE A 301 -3.94 7.31 15.77
N LYS A 302 -3.37 8.02 14.78
CA LYS A 302 -3.37 9.48 14.70
C LYS A 302 -3.91 9.94 13.37
#